data_AF-A0A1G6UT88-F1
#
_entry.id   AF-A0A1G6UT88-F1
#
_cell.length_a   1.000
_cell.length_b   1.000
_cell.length_c   1.000
_cell.angle_alpha   90.00
_cell.angle_beta   90.00
_cell.angle_gamma   90.00
#
_symmetry.space_group_name_H-M   'P 1'
#
loop_
_entity.id
_entity.type
_entity.pdbx_description
1 polymer ?
#
loop_
_entity_poly.entity_id
_entity_poly.type
_entity_poly.pdbx_seq_one_letter_code
_entity_poly.pdbx_strand_id
1 'polypeptide(L)'
;MLFSQSGDKPISDRFYSMVFIGHNSKVSINCCKRQPFCSAKAANMISTQRDTGGKDRAQTTLDFAFGIGIFLITVVFIFMFVPNLVAPFNTPSESGEKIQAERTADHLVAHTLGGNQNNSHATTLDPACTDAFFDRNKLPDRCDPPDDIKIYPEPEKELDPTALGLSSSTHLRIELEPVDDGTPRSVGESLGSQNIQQWSRLVYYSGEEYKLKVQLW
;
A
#
# COMPACT_ATOMS: atom_id res chain seq x y z
N MET A 1 -32.44 -44.77 26.05
CA MET A 1 -31.83 -44.39 24.77
C MET A 1 -30.41 -43.94 25.11
N LEU A 2 -29.32 -44.71 25.04
CA LEU A 2 -28.80 -45.69 24.08
C LEU A 2 -28.58 -45.16 22.64
N PHE A 3 -27.31 -45.25 22.24
CA PHE A 3 -26.67 -45.18 20.91
C PHE A 3 -26.38 -43.79 20.33
N SER A 4 -25.23 -43.51 19.69
CA SER A 4 -24.02 -44.29 19.38
C SER A 4 -22.99 -43.36 18.72
N GLN A 5 -21.70 -43.62 18.97
CA GLN A 5 -20.56 -43.64 18.04
C GLN A 5 -20.42 -42.55 16.95
N SER A 6 -19.27 -41.91 16.73
CA SER A 6 -17.88 -42.38 16.54
C SER A 6 -17.45 -41.73 15.21
N GLY A 7 -16.23 -41.23 15.12
CA GLY A 7 -15.75 -40.60 13.91
C GLY A 7 -14.30 -40.16 14.06
N ASP A 8 -13.43 -41.15 13.98
CA ASP A 8 -11.99 -41.04 13.92
C ASP A 8 -11.47 -40.09 12.81
N LYS A 9 -10.26 -39.60 13.07
CA LYS A 9 -9.30 -38.92 12.17
C LYS A 9 -9.01 -39.71 10.87
N PRO A 10 -7.99 -39.30 10.09
CA PRO A 10 -7.84 -38.16 9.19
C PRO A 10 -7.76 -38.71 7.73
N ILE A 11 -7.08 -38.03 6.81
CA ILE A 11 -6.67 -38.45 5.44
C ILE A 11 -7.46 -37.74 4.34
N SER A 12 -6.83 -36.75 3.71
CA SER A 12 -6.44 -36.82 2.29
C SER A 12 -6.03 -35.42 1.79
N ASP A 13 -4.76 -35.07 1.97
CA ASP A 13 -4.09 -34.11 1.09
C ASP A 13 -4.12 -34.64 -0.35
N ARG A 14 -5.05 -34.14 -1.16
CA ARG A 14 -4.95 -34.25 -2.61
C ARG A 14 -4.09 -33.10 -3.13
N PHE A 15 -2.80 -33.36 -3.23
CA PHE A 15 -1.92 -32.67 -4.16
C PHE A 15 -2.48 -32.81 -5.58
N TYR A 16 -3.04 -31.73 -6.11
CA TYR A 16 -3.34 -31.63 -7.54
C TYR A 16 -2.01 -31.46 -8.29
N SER A 17 -1.53 -32.59 -8.83
CA SER A 17 -0.46 -32.64 -9.81
C SER A 17 -0.98 -32.03 -11.13
N MET A 18 -0.51 -30.82 -11.43
CA MET A 18 -0.77 -30.15 -12.71
C MET A 18 0.13 -30.80 -13.77
N VAL A 19 -0.44 -31.77 -14.50
CA VAL A 19 0.19 -32.40 -15.66
C VAL A 19 0.13 -31.42 -16.83
N PHE A 20 1.27 -30.80 -17.14
CA PHE A 20 1.47 -30.11 -18.41
C PHE A 20 1.60 -31.15 -19.54
N ILE A 21 0.62 -31.17 -20.44
CA ILE A 21 0.67 -31.90 -21.71
C ILE A 21 1.62 -31.12 -22.63
N GLY A 22 2.91 -31.43 -22.54
CA GLY A 22 3.96 -30.99 -23.46
C GLY A 22 4.37 -32.15 -24.36
N HIS A 23 4.06 -32.02 -25.65
CA HIS A 23 4.42 -32.93 -26.75
C HIS A 23 5.89 -33.38 -26.66
N ASN A 24 6.12 -34.65 -26.28
CA ASN A 24 7.45 -35.25 -26.21
C ASN A 24 7.61 -36.22 -27.39
N SER A 25 8.19 -35.73 -28.47
CA SER A 25 8.62 -36.50 -29.64
C SER A 25 9.69 -37.52 -29.24
N LYS A 26 9.27 -38.78 -29.03
CA LYS A 26 10.16 -39.93 -28.92
C LYS A 26 10.71 -40.28 -30.31
N VAL A 27 11.95 -39.90 -30.60
CA VAL A 27 12.72 -40.53 -31.66
C VAL A 27 13.59 -41.62 -31.04
N SER A 28 13.23 -42.85 -31.40
CA SER A 28 13.90 -44.09 -31.08
C SER A 28 15.30 -44.12 -31.70
N ILE A 29 16.34 -44.13 -30.86
CA ILE A 29 17.70 -44.49 -31.28
C ILE A 29 18.04 -45.81 -30.62
N ASN A 30 17.58 -46.89 -31.26
CA ASN A 30 18.14 -48.23 -31.08
C ASN A 30 18.03 -48.95 -32.41
N CYS A 31 18.87 -48.55 -33.36
CA CYS A 31 19.16 -49.34 -34.54
C CYS A 31 20.64 -49.74 -34.46
N CYS A 32 20.89 -51.03 -34.64
CA CYS A 32 22.19 -51.70 -34.63
C CYS A 32 22.79 -52.11 -33.27
N LYS A 33 22.06 -52.98 -32.55
CA LYS A 33 22.70 -54.03 -31.75
C LYS A 33 22.06 -55.38 -32.04
N ARG A 34 22.24 -55.87 -33.28
CA ARG A 34 22.09 -57.27 -33.71
C ARG A 34 22.42 -57.35 -35.21
N GLN A 35 23.63 -57.75 -35.56
CA GLN A 35 23.88 -58.73 -36.64
C GLN A 35 25.36 -59.17 -36.61
N PRO A 36 25.64 -60.49 -36.66
CA PRO A 36 26.99 -61.03 -36.67
C PRO A 36 27.40 -61.32 -38.11
N PHE A 37 28.03 -60.40 -38.81
CA PHE A 37 28.75 -60.72 -40.05
C PHE A 37 29.89 -59.73 -40.25
N CYS A 38 31.01 -60.01 -39.56
CA CYS A 38 32.31 -59.60 -40.05
C CYS A 38 32.55 -60.31 -41.38
N SER A 39 32.45 -59.58 -42.49
CA SER A 39 33.03 -59.97 -43.77
C SER A 39 34.16 -58.99 -44.08
N ALA A 40 35.38 -59.50 -44.00
CA ALA A 40 36.59 -58.77 -44.34
C ALA A 40 36.68 -58.61 -45.87
N LYS A 41 36.37 -57.42 -46.39
CA LYS A 41 36.91 -56.89 -47.66
C LYS A 41 36.31 -55.52 -47.97
N ALA A 42 37.02 -54.46 -47.59
CA ALA A 42 37.12 -53.19 -48.30
C ALA A 42 37.84 -52.18 -47.38
N ALA A 43 39.12 -52.46 -47.10
CA ALA A 43 40.04 -51.37 -46.82
C ALA A 43 40.25 -50.64 -48.16
N ASN A 44 39.58 -49.51 -48.36
CA ASN A 44 40.10 -48.44 -49.19
C ASN A 44 39.42 -47.12 -48.86
N MET A 45 40.22 -46.23 -48.28
CA MET A 45 40.37 -44.86 -48.72
C MET A 45 39.08 -44.02 -48.69
N ILE A 46 38.88 -43.35 -47.57
CA ILE A 46 38.61 -41.92 -47.46
C ILE A 46 38.79 -41.62 -45.95
N SER A 47 40.02 -41.31 -45.56
CA SER A 47 40.26 -40.55 -44.35
C SER A 47 39.82 -39.12 -44.67
N THR A 48 38.52 -38.85 -44.64
CA THR A 48 38.06 -37.46 -44.50
C THR A 48 38.51 -37.02 -43.13
N GLN A 49 39.64 -36.32 -43.14
CA GLN A 49 40.12 -35.48 -42.07
C GLN A 49 38.95 -34.60 -41.61
N ARG A 50 38.21 -35.05 -40.59
CA ARG A 50 37.37 -34.15 -39.82
C ARG A 50 38.33 -33.44 -38.89
N ASP A 51 38.72 -32.24 -39.30
CA ASP A 51 39.33 -31.26 -38.41
C ASP A 51 38.46 -31.18 -37.14
N THR A 52 38.93 -31.79 -36.06
CA THR A 52 38.57 -31.42 -34.71
C THR A 52 39.29 -30.12 -34.38
N GLY A 53 38.98 -29.08 -35.15
CA GLY A 53 39.39 -27.71 -34.87
C GLY A 53 38.63 -27.24 -33.64
N GLY A 54 39.31 -27.28 -32.50
CA GLY A 54 39.03 -26.55 -31.25
C GLY A 54 37.58 -26.15 -31.02
N LYS A 55 36.72 -27.09 -30.64
CA LYS A 55 35.40 -26.79 -30.06
C LYS A 55 35.34 -27.10 -28.56
N ASP A 56 36.49 -27.06 -27.91
CA ASP A 56 36.57 -27.06 -26.46
C ASP A 56 37.07 -25.69 -25.98
N ARG A 57 36.12 -24.97 -25.36
CA ARG A 57 36.35 -24.02 -24.25
C ARG A 57 36.86 -22.61 -24.56
N ALA A 58 36.07 -21.88 -25.34
CA ALA A 58 35.72 -20.52 -24.91
C ALA A 58 34.25 -20.28 -25.23
N GLN A 59 33.40 -20.56 -24.25
CA GLN A 59 32.17 -19.80 -24.05
C GLN A 59 32.60 -18.33 -24.16
N THR A 60 32.12 -17.67 -25.21
CA THR A 60 32.56 -16.36 -25.73
C THR A 60 32.81 -15.39 -24.58
N THR A 61 34.09 -15.08 -24.31
CA THR A 61 34.49 -14.10 -23.28
C THR A 61 33.84 -12.74 -23.54
N LEU A 62 33.52 -12.46 -24.79
CA LEU A 62 32.78 -11.32 -25.27
C LEU A 62 31.32 -11.30 -24.74
N ASP A 63 30.61 -12.42 -24.73
CA ASP A 63 29.24 -12.48 -24.21
C ASP A 63 29.22 -12.32 -22.68
N PHE A 64 30.25 -12.84 -22.01
CA PHE A 64 30.46 -12.59 -20.58
C PHE A 64 30.74 -11.10 -20.30
N ALA A 65 31.60 -10.47 -21.09
CA ALA A 65 31.93 -9.05 -20.95
C ALA A 65 30.71 -8.15 -21.18
N PHE A 66 29.89 -8.44 -22.19
CA PHE A 66 28.64 -7.71 -22.41
C PHE A 66 27.62 -7.96 -21.30
N GLY A 67 27.48 -9.21 -20.83
CA GLY A 67 26.60 -9.56 -19.73
C GLY A 67 26.94 -8.80 -18.44
N ILE A 68 28.21 -8.83 -18.02
CA ILE A 68 28.65 -8.12 -16.82
C ILE A 68 28.61 -6.59 -17.01
N GLY A 69 28.91 -6.09 -18.20
CA GLY A 69 28.85 -4.65 -18.51
C GLY A 69 27.44 -4.09 -18.39
N ILE A 70 26.47 -4.72 -19.06
CA ILE A 70 25.06 -4.30 -19.00
C ILE A 70 24.51 -4.47 -17.59
N PHE A 71 24.87 -5.55 -16.90
CA PHE A 71 24.48 -5.78 -15.51
C PHE A 71 24.94 -4.63 -14.61
N LEU A 72 26.23 -4.28 -14.65
CA LEU A 72 26.78 -3.21 -13.82
C LEU A 72 26.18 -1.84 -14.15
N ILE A 73 25.97 -1.53 -15.43
CA ILE A 73 25.29 -0.28 -15.86
C ILE A 73 23.88 -0.23 -15.28
N THR A 74 23.13 -1.32 -15.36
CA THR A 74 21.75 -1.40 -14.85
C THR A 74 21.72 -1.23 -13.33
N VAL A 75 22.65 -1.84 -12.59
CA VAL A 75 22.76 -1.70 -11.13
C VAL A 75 23.06 -0.26 -10.74
N VAL A 76 24.03 0.39 -11.39
CA VAL A 76 24.34 1.81 -11.15
C VAL A 76 23.14 2.69 -11.46
N PHE A 77 22.45 2.43 -12.57
CA PHE A 77 21.22 3.14 -12.94
C PHE A 77 20.15 3.00 -11.86
N ILE A 78 19.90 1.80 -11.34
CA ILE A 78 18.94 1.56 -10.25
C ILE A 78 19.29 2.41 -9.03
N PHE A 79 20.55 2.40 -8.58
CA PHE A 79 20.96 3.19 -7.42
C PHE A 79 20.91 4.71 -7.65
N MET A 80 21.03 5.18 -8.89
CA MET A 80 20.86 6.60 -9.22
C MET A 80 19.39 7.02 -9.39
N PHE A 81 18.54 6.16 -9.96
CA PHE A 81 17.17 6.51 -10.33
C PHE A 81 16.13 6.13 -9.28
N VAL A 82 16.22 4.94 -8.69
CA VAL A 82 15.20 4.46 -7.74
C VAL A 82 15.05 5.39 -6.54
N PRO A 83 16.11 5.91 -5.89
CA PRO A 83 15.96 6.86 -4.80
C PRO A 83 15.17 8.10 -5.18
N ASN A 84 15.33 8.62 -6.40
CA ASN A 84 14.63 9.79 -6.90
C ASN A 84 13.16 9.50 -7.23
N LEU A 85 12.81 8.26 -7.62
CA LEU A 85 11.43 7.85 -7.82
C LEU A 85 10.66 7.71 -6.50
N VAL A 86 11.35 7.32 -5.42
CA VAL A 86 10.72 7.15 -4.09
C VAL A 86 10.83 8.39 -3.20
N ALA A 87 11.74 9.31 -3.51
CA ALA A 87 11.93 10.58 -2.80
C ALA A 87 10.61 11.35 -2.51
N PRO A 88 9.69 11.54 -3.48
CA PRO A 88 8.44 12.28 -3.22
C PRO A 88 7.49 11.59 -2.22
N PHE A 89 7.69 10.31 -1.93
CA PHE A 89 6.91 9.57 -0.92
C PHE A 89 7.58 9.51 0.46
N ASN A 90 8.90 9.75 0.52
CA ASN A 90 9.68 9.71 1.78
C ASN A 90 9.77 11.07 2.46
N THR A 91 9.61 12.15 1.71
CA THR A 91 9.30 13.45 2.31
C THR A 91 7.82 13.46 2.67
N PRO A 92 7.44 13.95 3.88
CA PRO A 92 6.08 14.42 4.08
C PRO A 92 5.84 15.46 2.99
N SER A 93 5.19 15.03 1.92
CA SER A 93 4.91 15.91 0.81
C SER A 93 3.77 16.80 1.28
N GLU A 94 3.91 18.10 1.06
CA GLU A 94 2.87 19.10 1.25
C GLU A 94 1.50 18.59 0.73
N SER A 95 1.53 17.85 -0.38
CA SER A 95 0.35 17.19 -0.97
C SER A 95 -0.23 16.03 -0.15
N GLY A 96 0.60 15.17 0.44
CA GLY A 96 0.13 13.97 1.16
C GLY A 96 -0.55 14.34 2.47
N GLU A 97 0.08 15.22 3.24
CA GLU A 97 -0.47 15.77 4.48
C GLU A 97 -1.70 16.64 4.22
N LYS A 98 -1.73 17.44 3.13
CA LYS A 98 -2.95 18.17 2.74
C LYS A 98 -4.13 17.24 2.45
N ILE A 99 -3.90 16.13 1.75
CA ILE A 99 -4.94 15.11 1.49
C ILE A 99 -5.39 14.47 2.81
N GLN A 100 -4.47 14.22 3.74
CA GLN A 100 -4.83 13.71 5.07
C GLN A 100 -5.69 14.72 5.83
N ALA A 101 -5.32 16.00 5.85
CA ALA A 101 -6.11 17.07 6.49
C ALA A 101 -7.53 17.15 5.93
N GLU A 102 -7.69 17.04 4.61
CA GLU A 102 -9.00 17.01 3.94
C GLU A 102 -9.82 15.80 4.35
N ARG A 103 -9.24 14.59 4.38
CA ARG A 103 -9.93 13.37 4.82
C ARG A 103 -10.33 13.43 6.29
N THR A 104 -9.44 13.94 7.13
CA THR A 104 -9.70 14.16 8.56
C THR A 104 -10.87 15.14 8.73
N ALA A 105 -10.90 16.22 7.95
CA ALA A 105 -11.98 17.19 7.98
C ALA A 105 -13.32 16.60 7.51
N ASP A 106 -13.32 15.87 6.39
CA ASP A 106 -14.52 15.21 5.87
C ASP A 106 -15.07 14.20 6.89
N HIS A 107 -14.20 13.44 7.53
CA HIS A 107 -14.58 12.49 8.57
C HIS A 107 -15.18 13.18 9.80
N LEU A 108 -14.54 14.25 10.27
CA LEU A 108 -15.00 15.05 11.40
C LEU A 108 -16.39 15.67 11.11
N VAL A 109 -16.61 16.19 9.91
CA VAL A 109 -17.90 16.75 9.50
C VAL A 109 -18.95 15.67 9.38
N ALA A 110 -18.64 14.54 8.74
CA ALA A 110 -19.59 13.45 8.48
C ALA A 110 -20.10 12.76 9.76
N HIS A 111 -19.22 12.56 10.74
CA HIS A 111 -19.50 11.66 11.86
C HIS A 111 -19.60 12.35 13.22
N THR A 112 -18.99 13.53 13.39
CA THR A 112 -18.96 14.22 14.68
C THR A 112 -19.75 15.52 14.63
N LEU A 113 -19.40 16.46 13.76
CA LEU A 113 -19.98 17.81 13.76
C LEU A 113 -21.36 17.87 13.07
N GLY A 114 -21.57 17.06 12.02
CA GLY A 114 -22.86 16.97 11.32
C GLY A 114 -23.91 16.12 12.05
N GLY A 115 -23.51 15.39 13.10
CA GLY A 115 -24.37 14.41 13.77
C GLY A 115 -24.72 13.21 12.87
N ASN A 116 -25.90 12.63 13.06
CA ASN A 116 -26.38 11.48 12.26
C ASN A 116 -26.76 11.85 10.80
N GLN A 117 -26.48 13.08 10.38
CA GLN A 117 -26.55 13.50 8.99
C GLN A 117 -25.34 12.88 8.29
N ASN A 118 -25.46 11.62 7.87
CA ASN A 118 -24.41 10.86 7.17
C ASN A 118 -24.04 11.52 5.83
N ASN A 119 -23.33 12.64 5.88
CA ASN A 119 -23.04 13.51 4.77
C ASN A 119 -21.67 14.19 5.00
N SER A 120 -20.64 13.64 4.38
CA SER A 120 -19.28 14.19 4.32
C SER A 120 -19.17 15.54 3.64
N HIS A 121 -20.25 16.04 3.04
CA HIS A 121 -20.33 17.36 2.42
C HIS A 121 -21.39 18.24 3.06
N ALA A 122 -21.81 17.91 4.29
CA ALA A 122 -22.71 18.75 5.06
C ALA A 122 -22.12 20.15 5.15
N THR A 123 -22.81 21.10 4.52
CA THR A 123 -22.46 22.52 4.63
C THR A 123 -23.09 23.09 5.90
N THR A 124 -23.92 22.35 6.62
CA THR A 124 -24.56 22.77 7.86
C THR A 124 -24.16 21.82 8.98
N LEU A 125 -23.65 22.36 10.09
CA LEU A 125 -23.25 21.59 11.27
C LEU A 125 -24.38 21.53 12.29
N ASP A 126 -24.46 20.45 13.07
CA ASP A 126 -25.39 20.34 14.19
C ASP A 126 -24.86 21.17 15.38
N PRO A 127 -25.64 22.13 15.91
CA PRO A 127 -25.15 22.99 16.97
C PRO A 127 -24.75 22.23 18.23
N ALA A 128 -25.54 21.25 18.67
CA ALA A 128 -25.27 20.53 19.91
C ALA A 128 -24.04 19.62 19.78
N CYS A 129 -23.84 19.00 18.60
CA CYS A 129 -22.63 18.22 18.35
C CYS A 129 -21.37 19.10 18.28
N THR A 130 -21.47 20.24 17.60
CA THR A 130 -20.37 21.19 17.41
C THR A 130 -19.97 21.81 18.74
N ASP A 131 -20.93 22.27 19.54
CA ASP A 131 -20.68 22.83 20.87
C ASP A 131 -20.03 21.79 21.79
N ALA A 132 -20.57 20.58 21.84
CA ALA A 132 -19.99 19.52 22.65
C ALA A 132 -18.53 19.21 22.27
N PHE A 133 -18.22 19.19 20.97
CA PHE A 133 -16.85 18.96 20.48
C PHE A 133 -15.89 20.09 20.89
N PHE A 134 -16.24 21.35 20.60
CA PHE A 134 -15.35 22.49 20.88
C PHE A 134 -15.24 22.83 22.38
N ASP A 135 -16.29 22.57 23.15
CA ASP A 135 -16.30 22.76 24.61
C ASP A 135 -15.68 21.57 25.36
N ARG A 136 -15.26 20.51 24.65
CA ARG A 136 -14.69 19.28 25.22
C ARG A 136 -15.63 18.59 26.21
N ASN A 137 -16.91 18.62 25.90
CA ASN A 137 -17.98 17.99 26.66
C ASN A 137 -18.32 16.61 26.09
N LYS A 138 -19.08 15.82 26.87
CA LYS A 138 -19.62 14.55 26.37
C LYS A 138 -20.50 14.81 25.14
N LEU A 139 -20.16 14.15 24.02
CA LEU A 139 -20.95 14.20 22.80
C LEU A 139 -22.33 13.53 23.02
N PRO A 140 -23.42 14.09 22.47
CA PRO A 140 -24.71 13.41 22.42
C PRO A 140 -24.62 12.12 21.60
N ASP A 141 -25.44 11.11 21.92
CA ASP A 141 -25.44 9.79 21.25
C ASP A 141 -25.60 9.87 19.71
N ARG A 142 -26.26 10.93 19.21
CA ARG A 142 -26.45 11.19 17.78
C ARG A 142 -25.22 11.75 17.05
N CYS A 143 -24.20 12.15 17.81
CA CYS A 143 -22.94 12.75 17.36
C CYS A 143 -21.76 11.81 17.62
N ASP A 144 -22.06 10.61 18.12
CA ASP A 144 -21.08 9.61 18.51
C ASP A 144 -20.55 8.94 17.24
N PRO A 145 -19.28 9.15 16.86
CA PRO A 145 -18.69 8.38 15.77
C PRO A 145 -18.73 6.87 16.10
N PRO A 146 -18.76 6.00 15.09
CA PRO A 146 -18.79 4.55 15.30
C PRO A 146 -17.57 4.08 16.13
N ASP A 147 -17.73 2.95 16.84
CA ASP A 147 -16.81 2.44 17.88
C ASP A 147 -15.32 2.33 17.47
N ASP A 148 -15.05 2.28 16.17
CA ASP A 148 -13.71 2.23 15.57
C ASP A 148 -12.99 3.57 15.54
N ILE A 149 -13.69 4.70 15.74
CA ILE A 149 -13.15 6.04 15.56
C ILE A 149 -13.53 6.93 16.76
N LYS A 150 -12.63 7.01 17.76
CA LYS A 150 -12.87 7.73 19.01
C LYS A 150 -12.39 9.18 18.99
N ILE A 151 -13.12 10.05 18.30
CA ILE A 151 -12.80 11.48 18.18
C ILE A 151 -13.40 12.24 19.37
N TYR A 152 -12.96 11.92 20.59
CA TYR A 152 -13.46 12.60 21.79
C TYR A 152 -12.33 13.37 22.46
N PRO A 153 -12.30 14.70 22.35
CA PRO A 153 -11.49 15.51 23.23
C PRO A 153 -12.11 15.44 24.63
N GLU A 154 -11.54 14.60 25.50
CA GLU A 154 -11.88 14.69 26.92
C GLU A 154 -11.37 16.05 27.46
N PRO A 155 -12.06 16.66 28.43
CA PRO A 155 -11.71 18.01 28.90
C PRO A 155 -10.26 18.11 29.41
N GLU A 156 -9.69 16.99 29.85
CA GLU A 156 -8.34 16.90 30.40
C GLU A 156 -7.30 16.36 29.41
N LYS A 157 -7.69 15.92 28.21
CA LYS A 157 -6.78 15.34 27.23
C LYS A 157 -6.77 16.14 25.93
N GLU A 158 -5.58 16.25 25.38
CA GLU A 158 -5.39 16.75 24.02
C GLU A 158 -5.94 15.73 23.01
N LEU A 159 -6.36 16.23 21.85
CA LEU A 159 -6.95 15.41 20.80
C LEU A 159 -5.89 14.44 20.27
N ASP A 160 -6.12 13.13 20.39
CA ASP A 160 -5.19 12.10 19.91
C ASP A 160 -5.26 12.00 18.37
N PRO A 161 -4.18 12.28 17.63
CA PRO A 161 -4.14 12.17 16.18
C PRO A 161 -4.44 10.74 15.69
N THR A 162 -4.09 9.74 16.49
CA THR A 162 -4.28 8.32 16.17
C THR A 162 -5.77 7.98 16.05
N ALA A 163 -6.64 8.66 16.81
CA ALA A 163 -8.09 8.49 16.71
C ALA A 163 -8.65 8.92 15.35
N LEU A 164 -7.92 9.75 14.60
CA LEU A 164 -8.25 10.18 13.24
C LEU A 164 -7.47 9.41 12.16
N GLY A 165 -6.78 8.33 12.56
CA GLY A 165 -5.95 7.53 11.67
C GLY A 165 -4.64 8.21 11.26
N LEU A 166 -4.22 9.25 11.99
CA LEU A 166 -2.95 9.94 11.76
C LEU A 166 -1.81 9.27 12.55
N SER A 167 -0.56 9.56 12.18
CA SER A 167 0.60 9.13 12.98
C SER A 167 0.60 9.85 14.32
N SER A 168 1.06 9.19 15.39
CA SER A 168 1.22 9.80 16.71
C SER A 168 2.22 10.97 16.75
N SER A 169 3.03 11.12 15.71
CA SER A 169 3.94 12.25 15.51
C SER A 169 3.30 13.44 14.80
N THR A 170 2.05 13.32 14.35
CA THR A 170 1.33 14.37 13.62
C THR A 170 0.70 15.31 14.62
N HIS A 171 1.01 16.58 14.55
CA HIS A 171 0.32 17.58 15.34
C HIS A 171 -0.95 18.02 14.61
N LEU A 172 -2.04 18.22 15.36
CA LEU A 172 -3.35 18.54 14.80
C LEU A 172 -3.98 19.70 15.55
N ARG A 173 -4.53 20.63 14.77
CA ARG A 173 -5.43 21.67 15.26
C ARG A 173 -6.67 21.75 14.39
N ILE A 174 -7.82 21.83 15.04
CA ILE A 174 -9.11 22.08 14.41
C ILE A 174 -9.62 23.43 14.92
N GLU A 175 -9.96 24.33 14.00
CA GLU A 175 -10.42 25.68 14.32
C GLU A 175 -11.73 25.97 13.58
N LEU A 176 -12.68 26.55 14.29
CA LEU A 176 -13.93 27.08 13.75
C LEU A 176 -13.90 28.60 13.92
N GLU A 177 -13.67 29.30 12.82
CA GLU A 177 -13.52 30.75 12.77
C GLU A 177 -14.82 31.39 12.23
N PRO A 178 -15.46 32.33 12.94
CA PRO A 178 -16.56 33.11 12.40
C PRO A 178 -16.16 33.84 11.11
N VAL A 179 -17.02 33.88 10.09
CA VAL A 179 -16.75 34.69 8.88
C VAL A 179 -16.89 36.18 9.19
N ASP A 180 -17.88 36.53 10.02
CA ASP A 180 -18.05 37.86 10.58
C ASP A 180 -17.26 37.98 11.89
N ASP A 181 -16.58 39.10 12.11
CA ASP A 181 -15.63 39.34 13.23
C ASP A 181 -16.07 38.69 14.56
N GLY A 182 -15.22 37.82 15.12
CA GLY A 182 -15.54 37.03 16.31
C GLY A 182 -14.39 36.15 16.80
N THR A 183 -14.58 35.54 17.97
CA THR A 183 -13.54 34.69 18.58
C THR A 183 -13.57 33.28 17.96
N PRO A 184 -12.47 32.79 17.37
CA PRO A 184 -12.40 31.43 16.87
C PRO A 184 -12.43 30.43 18.02
N ARG A 185 -13.09 29.29 17.81
CA ARG A 185 -13.05 28.15 18.72
C ARG A 185 -12.05 27.14 18.18
N SER A 186 -11.18 26.60 19.02
CA SER A 186 -10.20 25.61 18.56
C SER A 186 -9.98 24.47 19.53
N VAL A 187 -9.75 23.28 18.97
CA VAL A 187 -9.36 22.05 19.68
C VAL A 187 -8.03 21.55 19.12
N GLY A 188 -7.19 20.98 19.97
CA GLY A 188 -5.85 20.52 19.62
C GLY A 188 -4.76 21.53 19.97
N GLU A 189 -3.57 21.27 19.44
CA GLU A 189 -2.35 21.97 19.83
C GLU A 189 -2.32 23.39 19.26
N SER A 190 -1.71 24.33 19.99
CA SER A 190 -1.50 25.68 19.48
C SER A 190 -0.46 25.67 18.35
N LEU A 191 -0.73 26.42 17.28
CA LEU A 191 0.20 26.53 16.16
C LEU A 191 1.56 27.08 16.60
N GLY A 192 2.62 26.33 16.29
CA GLY A 192 4.00 26.83 16.34
C GLY A 192 4.41 27.53 15.03
N SER A 193 5.67 27.96 14.96
CA SER A 193 6.31 28.50 13.74
C SER A 193 6.72 27.38 12.77
N GLN A 194 5.79 26.50 12.41
CA GLN A 194 6.05 25.33 11.54
C GLN A 194 5.40 25.46 10.17
N ASN A 195 5.76 24.56 9.26
CA ASN A 195 5.14 24.45 7.94
C ASN A 195 3.78 23.76 8.11
N ILE A 196 2.69 24.52 7.99
CA ILE A 196 1.35 24.04 8.33
C ILE A 196 0.62 23.62 7.06
N GLN A 197 0.19 22.37 7.01
CA GLN A 197 -0.76 21.92 6.00
C GLN A 197 -2.17 22.23 6.48
N GLN A 198 -2.89 23.03 5.69
CA GLN A 198 -4.22 23.47 6.05
C GLN A 198 -5.24 23.09 4.99
N TRP A 199 -6.32 22.47 5.44
CA TRP A 199 -7.59 22.44 4.72
C TRP A 199 -8.55 23.44 5.36
N SER A 200 -9.38 24.13 4.56
CA SER A 200 -10.43 24.98 5.10
C SER A 200 -11.65 25.06 4.20
N ARG A 201 -12.84 25.13 4.79
CA ARG A 201 -14.11 25.23 4.08
C ARG A 201 -15.11 26.13 4.84
N LEU A 202 -16.01 26.76 4.08
CA LEU A 202 -17.17 27.46 4.64
C LEU A 202 -18.25 26.46 5.06
N VAL A 203 -18.78 26.66 6.26
CA VAL A 203 -19.84 25.87 6.88
C VAL A 203 -20.84 26.80 7.57
N TYR A 204 -22.08 26.37 7.67
CA TYR A 204 -23.14 27.04 8.42
C TYR A 204 -23.27 26.38 9.79
N TYR A 205 -23.17 27.17 10.85
CA TYR A 205 -23.35 26.71 12.21
C TYR A 205 -24.21 27.73 12.96
N SER A 206 -25.26 27.26 13.65
CA SER A 206 -26.23 28.10 14.36
C SER A 206 -26.88 29.23 13.53
N GLY A 207 -26.95 29.07 12.19
CA GLY A 207 -27.54 30.06 11.28
C GLY A 207 -26.57 31.12 10.74
N GLU A 208 -25.29 31.03 11.09
CA GLU A 208 -24.23 31.95 10.66
C GLU A 208 -23.15 31.20 9.87
N GLU A 209 -22.36 31.93 9.07
CA GLU A 209 -21.24 31.35 8.31
C GLU A 209 -19.96 31.31 9.14
N TYR A 210 -19.30 30.16 9.11
CA TYR A 210 -18.02 29.89 9.74
C TYR A 210 -17.06 29.28 8.73
N LYS A 211 -15.77 29.50 8.95
CA LYS A 211 -14.68 28.82 8.27
C LYS A 211 -14.13 27.73 9.18
N LEU A 212 -14.41 26.48 8.83
CA LEU A 212 -13.79 25.33 9.48
C LEU A 212 -12.39 25.14 8.88
N LYS A 213 -11.37 25.07 9.73
CA LYS A 213 -9.98 24.81 9.36
C LYS A 213 -9.48 23.55 10.08
N VAL A 214 -8.78 22.71 9.33
CA VAL A 214 -8.03 21.58 9.86
C VAL A 214 -6.58 21.77 9.47
N GLN A 215 -5.70 21.76 10.47
CA GLN A 215 -4.29 22.08 10.35
C GLN A 215 -3.47 20.91 10.87
N LEU A 216 -2.52 20.45 10.06
CA LEU A 216 -1.57 19.39 10.37
C LEU A 216 -0.13 19.89 10.23
N TRP A 217 0.77 19.44 11.09
CA TRP A 217 2.21 19.70 11.00
C TRP A 217 3.05 18.67 11.77
#